data_AF-A0AAT9SDX4-F1
#
_entry.id   AF-A0AAT9SDX4-F1
#
_cell.length_a   1.000
_cell.length_b   1.000
_cell.length_c   1.000
_cell.angle_alpha   90.00
_cell.angle_beta   90.00
_cell.angle_gamma   90.00
#
_symmetry.space_group_name_H-M   'P 1'
#
loop_
_entity.id
_entity.type
_entity.pdbx_description
1 polymer ?
#
loop_
_entity_poly.entity_id
_entity_poly.type
_entity_poly.pdbx_seq_one_letter_code
_entity_poly.pdbx_strand_id
1 'polypeptide(L)'
;MDDALVVFSRKGLFQTPITAYEIKSREHYRKMWPLVTTDIPHRLVSWVSPCFNDDGKLKTRSYFRTYSGKRGVRTADYFDGQEQSRQRHTGESEEHRRAKQLIADELQRRLDAGLAMPWYYRDETISEYHLAGNLLLGANAVTQEQNIKTPFGNSYRLDVAVLGKPILRHPMVLAGIEIELGHAFDGRKALAGRSMGFPLISIDITDMSLDQLTPQWARQALTATKSSDDEGRRKTFIYLNDLLYPLYVQLPSTLIEGDDFRHQFIVFAADEHLERVKATLAKVSLALGLQSPTVLLGIVNGKSASAAKQVANLGDIAGPDWREFNEHRCLMITLDRPRTPQDVPSHLMHIAIAALLAGKGNALVGYKNRLGIINDHPEEDVWNEYRRGTWHRTVPKRLAEPFQRYLAVIDQLHSQ
;
A
#
# COMPACT_ATOMS: atom_id res chain seq x y z
N MET A 1 15.60 13.60 -19.06
CA MET A 1 15.15 12.31 -19.62
C MET A 1 13.65 12.29 -19.50
N ASP A 2 12.93 11.88 -20.53
CA ASP A 2 11.47 11.89 -20.49
C ASP A 2 10.92 10.57 -19.93
N ASP A 3 11.68 9.49 -20.08
CA ASP A 3 11.30 8.15 -19.65
C ASP A 3 12.15 7.64 -18.49
N ALA A 4 11.53 6.78 -17.68
CA ALA A 4 12.16 5.98 -16.64
C ALA A 4 11.54 4.58 -16.61
N LEU A 5 12.15 3.66 -15.88
CA LEU A 5 11.60 2.35 -15.58
C LEU A 5 11.15 2.31 -14.11
N VAL A 6 9.97 1.76 -13.89
CA VAL A 6 9.51 1.36 -12.55
C VAL A 6 10.33 0.15 -12.14
N VAL A 7 11.06 0.26 -11.02
CA VAL A 7 11.93 -0.81 -10.56
C VAL A 7 11.13 -2.06 -10.23
N PHE A 8 9.98 -1.89 -9.55
CA PHE A 8 9.11 -2.99 -9.14
C PHE A 8 7.73 -2.78 -9.72
N SER A 9 7.39 -3.61 -10.71
CA SER A 9 6.07 -3.65 -11.32
C SER A 9 5.48 -5.05 -11.21
N ARG A 10 4.19 -5.18 -11.52
CA ARG A 10 3.52 -6.49 -11.52
C ARG A 10 4.07 -7.43 -12.59
N LYS A 11 4.61 -6.85 -13.68
CA LYS A 11 5.34 -7.55 -14.75
C LYS A 11 6.76 -7.99 -14.37
N GLY A 12 7.25 -7.62 -13.18
CA GLY A 12 8.60 -7.90 -12.71
C GLY A 12 9.51 -6.68 -12.67
N LEU A 13 10.81 -6.94 -12.52
CA LEU A 13 11.83 -5.90 -12.35
C LEU A 13 12.15 -5.17 -13.64
N PHE A 14 12.16 -3.84 -13.60
CA PHE A 14 12.56 -2.98 -14.72
C PHE A 14 11.76 -3.21 -16.02
N GLN A 15 10.55 -3.78 -15.93
CA GLN A 15 9.73 -4.14 -17.11
C GLN A 15 8.73 -3.05 -17.51
N THR A 16 8.43 -2.12 -16.62
CA THR A 16 7.36 -1.14 -16.85
C THR A 16 7.96 0.25 -17.06
N PRO A 17 7.87 0.81 -18.28
CA PRO A 17 8.23 2.20 -18.53
C PRO A 17 7.21 3.17 -17.94
N ILE A 18 7.67 4.37 -17.60
CA ILE A 18 6.85 5.49 -17.20
C ILE A 18 7.45 6.78 -17.74
N THR A 19 6.61 7.66 -18.28
CA THR A 19 7.01 8.99 -18.71
C THR A 19 6.92 10.00 -17.57
N ALA A 20 7.72 11.06 -17.63
CA ALA A 20 7.70 12.13 -16.63
C ALA A 20 6.35 12.87 -16.60
N TYR A 21 5.58 12.81 -17.68
CA TYR A 21 4.29 13.45 -17.86
C TYR A 21 3.13 12.68 -17.21
N GLU A 22 3.28 11.38 -17.00
CA GLU A 22 2.29 10.55 -16.29
C GLU A 22 2.30 10.79 -14.77
N ILE A 23 3.37 11.41 -14.26
CA ILE A 23 3.48 11.80 -12.86
C ILE A 23 2.71 13.11 -12.62
N LYS A 24 1.59 12.99 -11.90
CA LYS A 24 0.64 14.07 -11.64
C LYS A 24 0.98 14.91 -10.40
N SER A 25 1.76 14.35 -9.48
CA SER A 25 2.14 15.03 -8.24
C SER A 25 3.37 14.39 -7.60
N ARG A 26 3.91 15.04 -6.57
CA ARG A 26 5.03 14.49 -5.80
C ARG A 26 4.65 13.19 -5.09
N GLU A 27 3.42 13.09 -4.61
CA GLU A 27 2.86 11.92 -3.94
C GLU A 27 2.69 10.76 -4.92
N HIS A 28 2.24 11.06 -6.14
CA HIS A 28 2.22 10.06 -7.22
C HIS A 28 3.64 9.53 -7.51
N TYR A 29 4.62 10.43 -7.63
CA TYR A 29 6.02 10.02 -7.78
C TYR A 29 6.52 9.17 -6.61
N ARG A 30 6.20 9.52 -5.35
CA ARG A 30 6.55 8.72 -4.16
C ARG A 30 5.96 7.32 -4.25
N LYS A 31 4.69 7.17 -4.62
CA LYS A 31 4.07 5.85 -4.80
C LYS A 31 4.85 4.96 -5.78
N MET A 32 5.36 5.57 -6.85
CA MET A 32 6.09 4.87 -7.91
C MET A 32 7.58 4.66 -7.61
N TRP A 33 8.15 5.38 -6.63
CA TRP A 33 9.56 5.31 -6.29
C TRP A 33 9.98 3.90 -5.81
N PRO A 34 11.23 3.45 -6.09
CA PRO A 34 12.23 4.09 -6.93
C PRO A 34 11.90 3.94 -8.41
N LEU A 35 12.39 4.92 -9.18
CA LEU A 35 12.45 4.87 -10.63
C LEU A 35 13.93 4.87 -11.04
N VAL A 36 14.23 4.23 -12.16
CA VAL A 36 15.58 4.18 -12.73
C VAL A 36 15.60 4.61 -14.19
N THR A 37 16.79 4.92 -14.69
CA THR A 37 17.02 5.16 -16.11
C THR A 37 16.76 3.92 -16.96
N THR A 38 16.46 4.13 -18.24
CA THR A 38 16.23 3.05 -19.22
C THR A 38 17.53 2.40 -19.72
N ASP A 39 18.67 3.07 -19.58
CA ASP A 39 19.98 2.56 -19.96
C ASP A 39 20.52 1.54 -18.94
N ILE A 40 21.40 0.67 -19.43
CA ILE A 40 22.16 -0.29 -18.62
C ILE A 40 23.59 0.25 -18.50
N PRO A 41 24.16 0.36 -17.29
CA PRO A 41 23.57 0.00 -15.99
C PRO A 41 22.50 1.01 -15.53
N HIS A 42 21.41 0.49 -14.95
CA HIS A 42 20.31 1.31 -14.43
C HIS A 42 20.77 2.23 -13.30
N ARG A 43 20.35 3.49 -13.35
CA ARG A 43 20.66 4.49 -12.31
C ARG A 43 19.39 5.08 -11.73
N LEU A 44 19.36 5.34 -10.42
CA LEU A 44 18.22 6.02 -9.79
C LEU A 44 17.97 7.38 -10.45
N VAL A 45 16.71 7.74 -10.60
CA VAL A 45 16.29 9.06 -11.07
C VAL A 45 15.47 9.81 -10.03
N SER A 46 15.44 11.13 -10.16
CA SER A 46 14.48 12.02 -9.51
C SER A 46 13.57 12.64 -10.55
N TRP A 47 12.29 12.70 -10.24
CA TRP A 47 11.33 13.47 -11.02
C TRP A 47 11.43 14.96 -10.68
N VAL A 48 11.39 15.80 -11.72
CA VAL A 48 11.32 17.25 -11.63
C VAL A 48 9.94 17.67 -12.11
N SER A 49 9.18 18.34 -11.23
CA SER A 49 7.84 18.85 -11.53
C SER A 49 7.89 19.95 -12.60
N PRO A 50 6.80 20.14 -13.37
CA PRO A 50 6.73 21.26 -14.30
C PRO A 50 6.80 22.60 -13.56
N CYS A 51 7.39 23.61 -14.21
CA CYS A 51 7.46 24.98 -13.71
C CYS A 51 6.67 25.90 -14.63
N PHE A 52 5.89 26.80 -14.04
CA PHE A 52 5.10 27.81 -14.74
C PHE A 52 5.62 29.21 -14.38
N ASN A 53 5.49 30.17 -15.29
CA ASN A 53 5.79 31.57 -15.00
C ASN A 53 4.62 32.26 -14.27
N ASP A 54 4.78 33.53 -13.90
CA ASP A 54 3.76 34.31 -13.19
C ASP A 54 2.44 34.46 -13.98
N ASP A 55 2.49 34.35 -15.32
CA ASP A 55 1.33 34.35 -16.21
C ASP A 55 0.66 32.97 -16.35
N GLY A 56 1.11 31.96 -15.60
CA GLY A 56 0.62 30.59 -15.67
C GLY A 56 1.05 29.82 -16.93
N LYS A 57 1.97 30.34 -17.74
CA LYS A 57 2.51 29.65 -18.91
C LYS A 57 3.62 28.68 -18.52
N LEU A 58 3.61 27.49 -19.10
CA LEU A 58 4.61 26.46 -18.87
C LEU A 58 6.00 26.95 -19.29
N LYS A 59 6.90 27.09 -18.33
CA LYS A 59 8.30 27.46 -18.52
C LYS A 59 9.19 26.23 -18.70
N THR A 60 8.92 25.17 -17.95
CA THR A 60 9.71 23.93 -17.99
C THR A 60 8.80 22.74 -17.85
N ARG A 61 8.90 21.80 -18.79
CA ARG A 61 8.18 20.52 -18.74
C ARG A 61 8.72 19.64 -17.62
N SER A 62 7.92 18.69 -17.16
CA SER A 62 8.37 17.62 -16.27
C SER A 62 9.46 16.78 -16.95
N TYR A 63 10.47 16.38 -16.20
CA TYR A 63 11.52 15.47 -16.68
C TYR A 63 12.15 14.67 -15.53
N PHE A 64 12.83 13.58 -15.86
CA PHE A 64 13.70 12.85 -14.96
C PHE A 64 15.14 13.33 -15.09
N ARG A 65 15.82 13.43 -13.94
CA ARG A 65 17.27 13.64 -13.82
C ARG A 65 17.88 12.52 -13.01
N THR A 66 19.12 12.13 -13.32
CA THR A 66 19.84 11.13 -12.50
C THR A 66 19.96 11.62 -11.07
N TYR A 67 19.74 10.71 -10.12
CA TYR A 67 19.83 10.98 -8.70
C TYR A 67 21.28 11.33 -8.33
N SER A 68 21.46 12.50 -7.74
CA SER A 68 22.77 13.03 -7.33
C SER A 68 23.01 12.95 -5.81
N GLY A 69 22.21 12.18 -5.09
CA GLY A 69 22.37 12.00 -3.64
C GLY A 69 23.58 11.13 -3.28
N LYS A 70 23.80 10.93 -1.98
CA LYS A 70 24.92 10.13 -1.46
C LYS A 70 24.87 8.70 -2.03
N ARG A 71 25.98 8.25 -2.61
CA ARG A 71 26.20 6.88 -3.09
C ARG A 71 26.86 6.02 -2.01
N GLY A 72 26.75 4.70 -2.15
CA GLY A 72 27.42 3.72 -1.30
C GLY A 72 26.86 3.55 0.12
N VAL A 73 25.67 4.09 0.40
CA VAL A 73 25.00 3.92 1.71
C VAL A 73 23.94 2.83 1.57
N ARG A 74 23.93 1.83 2.46
CA ARG A 74 22.83 0.86 2.51
C ARG A 74 21.54 1.59 2.86
N THR A 75 20.43 1.17 2.26
CA THR A 75 19.11 1.76 2.45
C THR A 75 18.75 1.82 3.93
N ALA A 76 18.93 0.73 4.67
CA ALA A 76 18.64 0.71 6.11
C ALA A 76 19.44 1.77 6.91
N ASP A 77 20.73 1.93 6.61
CA ASP A 77 21.62 2.87 7.29
C ASP A 77 21.30 4.32 6.91
N TYR A 78 20.94 4.56 5.64
CA TYR A 78 20.46 5.87 5.16
C TYR A 78 19.18 6.27 5.90
N PHE A 79 18.25 5.32 6.06
CA PHE A 79 17.00 5.52 6.78
C PHE A 79 17.24 5.83 8.27
N ASP A 80 18.11 5.08 8.94
CA ASP A 80 18.45 5.31 10.35
C ASP A 80 19.12 6.67 10.56
N GLY A 81 20.08 7.04 9.71
CA GLY A 81 20.73 8.34 9.78
C GLY A 81 19.76 9.50 9.57
N GLN A 82 18.81 9.36 8.66
CA GLN A 82 17.76 10.34 8.37
C GLN A 82 16.74 10.48 9.52
N GLU A 83 16.27 9.37 10.10
CA GLU A 83 15.35 9.41 11.26
C GLU A 83 16.05 9.98 12.51
N GLN A 84 17.29 9.56 12.78
CA GLN A 84 18.09 10.16 13.86
C GLN A 84 18.33 11.66 13.61
N SER A 85 18.55 12.07 12.36
CA SER A 85 18.66 13.49 12.01
C SER A 85 17.35 14.24 12.23
N ARG A 86 16.18 13.67 11.92
CA ARG A 86 14.86 14.26 12.19
C ARG A 86 14.61 14.40 13.69
N GLN A 87 15.00 13.39 14.48
CA GLN A 87 14.94 13.46 15.95
C GLN A 87 15.88 14.52 16.53
N ARG A 88 17.01 14.78 15.87
CA ARG A 88 18.01 15.79 16.27
C ARG A 88 17.71 17.20 15.75
N HIS A 89 16.92 17.35 14.68
CA HIS A 89 16.48 18.66 14.20
C HIS A 89 15.58 19.30 15.27
N THR A 90 16.10 20.35 15.89
CA THR A 90 15.42 21.13 16.92
C THR A 90 14.25 21.91 16.33
N GLY A 91 13.03 21.54 16.75
CA GLY A 91 11.79 22.31 16.60
C GLY A 91 10.85 21.81 15.50
N GLU A 92 9.80 21.08 15.88
CA GLU A 92 8.58 20.98 15.06
C GLU A 92 8.02 22.39 14.87
N SER A 93 7.69 22.79 13.63
CA SER A 93 7.09 24.11 13.39
C SER A 93 5.74 24.22 14.08
N GLU A 94 5.33 25.46 14.41
CA GLU A 94 4.04 25.66 15.07
C GLU A 94 2.88 25.21 14.19
N GLU A 95 3.01 25.39 12.87
CA GLU A 95 2.03 24.94 11.87
C GLU A 95 1.90 23.43 11.90
N HIS A 96 3.02 22.70 11.82
CA HIS A 96 3.01 21.24 11.84
C HIS A 96 2.39 20.70 13.13
N ARG A 97 2.83 21.24 14.28
CA ARG A 97 2.27 20.88 15.60
C ARG A 97 0.77 21.16 15.68
N ARG A 98 0.34 22.33 15.22
CA ARG A 98 -1.07 22.76 15.25
C ARG A 98 -1.93 21.88 14.35
N ALA A 99 -1.45 21.59 13.13
CA ALA A 99 -2.12 20.73 12.17
C ALA A 99 -2.30 19.30 12.72
N LYS A 100 -1.23 18.71 13.26
CA LYS A 100 -1.24 17.38 13.89
C LYS A 100 -2.27 17.29 15.02
N GLN A 101 -2.26 18.28 15.94
CA GLN A 101 -3.22 18.35 17.05
C GLN A 101 -4.67 18.43 16.55
N LEU A 102 -4.96 19.33 15.61
CA LEU A 102 -6.33 19.52 15.10
C LEU A 102 -6.87 18.29 14.37
N ILE A 103 -6.01 17.58 13.63
CA ILE A 103 -6.37 16.33 12.95
C ILE A 103 -6.67 15.23 13.98
N ALA A 104 -5.81 15.07 14.99
CA ALA A 104 -6.03 14.10 16.06
C ALA A 104 -7.33 14.40 16.82
N ASP A 105 -7.59 15.66 17.17
CA ASP A 105 -8.79 16.09 17.88
C ASP A 105 -10.07 15.82 17.08
N GLU A 106 -10.08 16.10 15.77
CA GLU A 106 -11.24 15.84 14.92
C GLU A 106 -11.49 14.33 14.74
N LEU A 107 -10.44 13.51 14.63
CA LEU A 107 -10.56 12.06 14.58
C LEU A 107 -11.10 11.49 15.91
N GLN A 108 -10.57 11.96 17.04
CA GLN A 108 -11.03 11.55 18.37
C GLN A 108 -12.48 11.95 18.60
N ARG A 109 -12.86 13.19 18.26
CA ARG A 109 -14.25 13.67 18.33
C ARG A 109 -15.19 12.80 17.52
N ARG A 110 -14.80 12.37 16.31
CA ARG A 110 -15.61 11.45 15.50
C ARG A 110 -15.73 10.08 16.14
N LEU A 111 -14.62 9.55 16.66
CA LEU A 111 -14.58 8.27 17.34
C LEU A 111 -15.53 8.26 18.56
N ASP A 112 -15.45 9.28 19.42
CA ASP A 112 -16.29 9.43 20.61
C ASP A 112 -17.78 9.57 20.26
N ALA A 113 -18.08 10.26 19.16
CA ALA A 113 -19.44 10.43 18.66
C ALA A 113 -19.96 9.24 17.83
N GLY A 114 -19.18 8.17 17.65
CA GLY A 114 -19.54 7.03 16.79
C GLY A 114 -19.70 7.39 15.31
N LEU A 115 -19.07 8.47 14.86
CA LEU A 115 -19.15 8.96 13.49
C LEU A 115 -18.11 8.28 12.60
N ALA A 116 -18.53 7.91 11.39
CA ALA A 116 -17.64 7.38 10.39
C ALA A 116 -16.64 8.44 9.87
N MET A 117 -15.50 7.94 9.38
CA MET A 117 -14.52 8.70 8.63
C MET A 117 -14.30 8.05 7.26
N PRO A 118 -15.26 8.22 6.33
CA PRO A 118 -15.18 7.59 5.02
C PRO A 118 -14.09 8.22 4.16
N TRP A 119 -13.39 7.38 3.40
CA TRP A 119 -12.43 7.77 2.39
C TRP A 119 -12.74 7.05 1.08
N TYR A 120 -12.36 7.65 -0.04
CA TYR A 120 -12.65 7.15 -1.37
C TYR A 120 -11.59 7.65 -2.34
N TYR A 121 -11.08 6.81 -3.23
CA TYR A 121 -10.36 7.27 -4.42
C TYR A 121 -10.42 6.24 -5.55
N ARG A 122 -10.19 6.70 -6.78
CA ARG A 122 -10.04 5.82 -7.94
C ARG A 122 -8.57 5.70 -8.33
N ASP A 123 -8.13 4.48 -8.60
CA ASP A 123 -6.83 4.18 -9.20
C ASP A 123 -7.07 3.42 -10.51
N GLU A 124 -7.07 4.17 -11.60
CA GLU A 124 -7.40 3.67 -12.93
C GLU A 124 -6.33 2.70 -13.44
N THR A 125 -5.13 2.69 -12.84
CA THR A 125 -4.07 1.75 -13.20
C THR A 125 -4.32 0.33 -12.71
N ILE A 126 -5.29 0.12 -11.80
CA ILE A 126 -5.51 -1.20 -11.16
C ILE A 126 -6.94 -1.73 -11.30
N SER A 127 -7.93 -0.84 -11.44
CA SER A 127 -9.34 -1.18 -11.42
C SER A 127 -10.14 -0.11 -12.13
N GLU A 128 -11.22 -0.49 -12.80
CA GLU A 128 -12.22 0.48 -13.23
C GLU A 128 -13.07 0.99 -12.06
N TYR A 129 -13.08 0.26 -10.94
CA TYR A 129 -13.82 0.58 -9.72
C TYR A 129 -13.00 1.42 -8.76
N HIS A 130 -13.71 2.10 -7.87
CA HIS A 130 -13.09 2.89 -6.83
C HIS A 130 -12.74 2.05 -5.60
N LEU A 131 -11.78 2.54 -4.84
CA LEU A 131 -11.43 2.06 -3.52
C LEU A 131 -12.12 2.95 -2.49
N ALA A 132 -12.78 2.36 -1.50
CA ALA A 132 -13.40 3.10 -0.42
C ALA A 132 -13.38 2.32 0.90
N GLY A 133 -13.36 3.05 2.00
CA GLY A 133 -13.37 2.48 3.35
C GLY A 133 -13.74 3.51 4.41
N ASN A 134 -13.63 3.10 5.68
CA ASN A 134 -13.83 3.95 6.84
C ASN A 134 -12.61 3.85 7.77
N LEU A 135 -11.85 4.95 7.94
CA LEU A 135 -10.62 4.93 8.75
C LEU A 135 -10.87 4.58 10.22
N LEU A 136 -12.06 4.88 10.74
CA LEU A 136 -12.40 4.65 12.14
C LEU A 136 -13.11 3.30 12.37
N LEU A 137 -13.25 2.45 11.34
CA LEU A 137 -13.91 1.16 11.49
C LEU A 137 -13.09 0.23 12.41
N GLY A 138 -13.66 -0.13 13.56
CA GLY A 138 -12.99 -0.96 14.57
C GLY A 138 -11.98 -0.21 15.43
N ALA A 139 -11.89 1.12 15.31
CA ALA A 139 -11.01 1.95 16.12
C ALA A 139 -11.50 2.06 17.57
N ASN A 140 -10.56 2.23 18.49
CA ASN A 140 -10.84 2.53 19.89
C ASN A 140 -9.90 3.60 20.49
N ALA A 141 -8.91 4.07 19.74
CA ALA A 141 -8.05 5.17 20.14
C ALA A 141 -7.49 5.92 18.93
N VAL A 142 -7.23 7.21 19.13
CA VAL A 142 -6.41 8.04 18.24
C VAL A 142 -5.21 8.52 19.04
N THR A 143 -4.01 8.37 18.49
CA THR A 143 -2.77 8.79 19.15
C THR A 143 -1.94 9.67 18.23
N GLN A 144 -1.22 10.63 18.83
CA GLN A 144 -0.19 11.37 18.12
C GLN A 144 1.16 10.69 18.32
N GLU A 145 2.05 10.84 17.34
CA GLU A 145 3.46 10.41 17.45
C GLU A 145 3.62 8.89 17.71
N GLN A 146 2.82 8.07 17.04
CA GLN A 146 2.85 6.63 17.21
C GLN A 146 4.08 6.01 16.53
N ASN A 147 4.94 5.39 17.33
CA ASN A 147 6.06 4.61 16.80
C ASN A 147 5.58 3.28 16.19
N ILE A 148 6.03 3.00 14.98
CA ILE A 148 5.80 1.77 14.23
C ILE A 148 7.15 1.15 13.88
N LYS A 149 7.31 -0.14 14.14
CA LYS A 149 8.49 -0.87 13.68
C LYS A 149 8.30 -1.27 12.22
N THR A 150 9.22 -0.86 11.37
CA THR A 150 9.25 -1.27 9.97
C THR A 150 9.86 -2.67 9.84
N PRO A 151 9.60 -3.39 8.74
CA PRO A 151 10.16 -4.72 8.49
C PRO A 151 11.69 -4.75 8.31
N PHE A 152 12.30 -3.59 8.12
CA PHE A 152 13.73 -3.43 7.85
C PHE A 152 14.53 -2.95 9.06
N GLY A 153 13.94 -3.02 10.26
CA GLY A 153 14.61 -2.82 11.54
C GLY A 153 14.36 -1.46 12.19
N ASN A 154 13.89 -0.48 11.42
CA ASN A 154 13.85 0.90 11.85
C ASN A 154 12.48 1.22 12.49
N SER A 155 12.44 2.29 13.28
CA SER A 155 11.16 2.81 13.78
C SER A 155 10.76 4.04 12.99
N TYR A 156 9.51 4.08 12.58
CA TYR A 156 8.88 5.20 11.91
C TYR A 156 7.83 5.79 12.85
N ARG A 157 7.85 7.11 13.05
CA ARG A 157 6.91 7.81 13.93
C ARG A 157 5.81 8.45 13.09
N LEU A 158 4.60 7.89 13.15
CA LEU A 158 3.41 8.49 12.54
C LEU A 158 3.04 9.77 13.28
N ASP A 159 2.68 10.83 12.56
CA ASP A 159 2.18 12.05 13.19
C ASP A 159 0.87 11.80 13.93
N VAL A 160 -0.08 11.08 13.30
CA VAL A 160 -1.32 10.62 13.93
C VAL A 160 -1.61 9.17 13.52
N ALA A 161 -2.00 8.33 14.48
CA ALA A 161 -2.40 6.95 14.25
C ALA A 161 -3.82 6.69 14.75
N VAL A 162 -4.57 5.92 13.98
CA VAL A 162 -5.85 5.34 14.42
C VAL A 162 -5.58 3.90 14.83
N LEU A 163 -5.91 3.57 16.08
CA LEU A 163 -5.64 2.27 16.67
C LEU A 163 -6.93 1.50 16.94
N GLY A 164 -6.86 0.20 16.70
CA GLY A 164 -7.86 -0.77 17.12
C GLY A 164 -7.42 -1.50 18.38
N LYS A 165 -8.35 -2.30 18.93
CA LYS A 165 -8.05 -3.17 20.07
C LYS A 165 -6.86 -4.09 19.77
N PRO A 166 -6.06 -4.46 20.78
CA PRO A 166 -4.99 -5.41 20.59
C PRO A 166 -5.48 -6.74 20.01
N ILE A 167 -4.84 -7.17 18.93
CA ILE A 167 -5.00 -8.53 18.40
C ILE A 167 -3.73 -9.29 18.78
N LEU A 168 -3.89 -10.39 19.51
CA LEU A 168 -2.81 -11.12 20.18
C LEU A 168 -2.09 -10.29 21.26
N ARG A 169 -1.17 -9.39 20.88
CA ARG A 169 -0.26 -8.71 21.83
C ARG A 169 -0.19 -7.19 21.70
N HIS A 170 -0.36 -6.63 20.52
CA HIS A 170 -0.18 -5.20 20.29
C HIS A 170 -1.45 -4.59 19.68
N PRO A 171 -1.76 -3.31 19.98
CA PRO A 171 -2.77 -2.56 19.25
C PRO A 171 -2.53 -2.65 17.74
N MET A 172 -3.58 -2.88 16.97
CA MET A 172 -3.47 -2.87 15.52
C MET A 172 -3.56 -1.43 15.02
N VAL A 173 -2.64 -1.04 14.15
CA VAL A 173 -2.74 0.24 13.44
C VAL A 173 -3.73 0.07 12.30
N LEU A 174 -4.84 0.83 12.35
CA LEU A 174 -5.91 0.77 11.36
C LEU A 174 -5.73 1.79 10.25
N ALA A 175 -5.12 2.93 10.56
CA ALA A 175 -4.75 3.97 9.63
C ALA A 175 -3.65 4.87 10.22
N GLY A 176 -2.92 5.56 9.35
CA GLY A 176 -1.98 6.60 9.73
C GLY A 176 -2.25 7.91 8.96
N ILE A 177 -1.98 9.04 9.59
CA ILE A 177 -2.02 10.35 8.97
C ILE A 177 -0.67 11.03 9.16
N GLU A 178 -0.14 11.55 8.07
CA GLU A 178 1.12 12.26 7.95
C GLU A 178 0.85 13.70 7.54
N ILE A 179 1.41 14.63 8.29
CA ILE A 179 1.38 16.05 7.97
C ILE A 179 2.66 16.37 7.21
N GLU A 180 2.55 17.07 6.08
CA GLU A 180 3.70 17.41 5.26
C GLU A 180 3.96 18.91 5.26
N LEU A 181 5.21 19.27 5.54
CA LEU A 181 5.70 20.63 5.48
C LEU A 181 6.97 20.67 4.62
N GLY A 182 6.92 21.32 3.46
CA GLY A 182 8.07 21.58 2.60
C GLY A 182 8.44 20.44 1.63
N HIS A 183 9.67 20.51 1.09
CA HIS A 183 10.10 19.74 -0.09
C HIS A 183 11.12 18.64 0.18
N ALA A 184 11.26 18.18 1.42
CA ALA A 184 12.14 17.07 1.74
C ALA A 184 11.49 15.74 1.31
N PHE A 185 11.51 15.48 0.00
CA PHE A 185 11.24 14.15 -0.53
C PHE A 185 12.24 13.18 0.08
N ASP A 186 11.76 12.17 0.79
CA ASP A 186 12.57 11.04 1.16
C ASP A 186 11.80 9.77 0.81
N GLY A 187 12.44 8.89 0.04
CA GLY A 187 11.91 7.57 -0.34
C GLY A 187 11.42 6.75 0.86
N ARG A 188 11.75 7.17 2.09
CA ARG A 188 11.13 6.75 3.36
C ARG A 188 9.61 6.63 3.33
N LYS A 189 8.87 7.66 2.96
CA LYS A 189 7.40 7.63 3.00
C LYS A 189 6.83 6.61 2.00
N ALA A 190 7.46 6.50 0.83
CA ALA A 190 7.14 5.49 -0.18
C ALA A 190 7.35 4.07 0.37
N LEU A 191 8.48 3.87 1.06
CA LEU A 191 8.84 2.58 1.64
C LEU A 191 7.99 2.20 2.85
N ALA A 192 7.65 3.16 3.69
CA ALA A 192 6.70 2.98 4.78
C ALA A 192 5.32 2.60 4.22
N GLY A 193 4.78 3.33 3.23
CA GLY A 193 3.50 3.00 2.62
C GLY A 193 3.44 1.59 2.02
N ARG A 194 4.54 1.13 1.39
CA ARG A 194 4.67 -0.25 0.85
C ARG A 194 4.80 -1.33 1.93
N SER A 195 5.12 -0.99 3.17
CA SER A 195 5.41 -1.98 4.22
C SER A 195 4.39 -2.00 5.37
N MET A 196 3.47 -1.04 5.44
CA MET A 196 2.70 -0.78 6.67
C MET A 196 1.33 -1.46 6.77
N GLY A 197 0.78 -2.06 5.70
CA GLY A 197 -0.43 -2.89 5.81
C GLY A 197 -1.69 -2.18 6.33
N PHE A 198 -1.74 -0.84 6.28
CA PHE A 198 -2.91 0.01 6.56
C PHE A 198 -2.94 1.21 5.59
N PRO A 199 -4.10 1.90 5.42
CA PRO A 199 -4.17 3.14 4.66
C PRO A 199 -3.38 4.27 5.35
N LEU A 200 -2.47 4.90 4.61
CA LEU A 200 -1.73 6.07 5.06
C LEU A 200 -2.21 7.31 4.30
N ILE A 201 -2.71 8.30 5.04
CA ILE A 201 -3.14 9.59 4.48
C ILE A 201 -2.03 10.60 4.67
N SER A 202 -1.70 11.32 3.61
CA SER A 202 -0.78 12.45 3.63
C SER A 202 -1.56 13.74 3.39
N ILE A 203 -1.32 14.74 4.24
CA ILE A 203 -1.95 16.06 4.18
C ILE A 203 -0.83 17.10 4.04
N ASP A 204 -0.77 17.78 2.89
CA ASP A 204 0.21 18.83 2.64
C ASP A 204 -0.26 20.17 3.22
N ILE A 205 0.57 20.76 4.10
CA ILE A 205 0.37 22.07 4.73
C ILE A 205 1.46 23.08 4.32
N THR A 206 2.28 22.80 3.30
CA THR A 206 3.45 23.61 2.92
C THR A 206 3.14 25.10 2.73
N ASP A 207 1.99 25.41 2.13
CA ASP A 207 1.58 26.79 1.81
C ASP A 207 0.58 27.35 2.84
N MET A 208 0.49 26.76 4.04
CA MET A 208 -0.46 27.17 5.07
C MET A 208 0.19 27.99 6.18
N SER A 209 -0.52 29.04 6.60
CA SER A 209 -0.20 29.82 7.80
C SER A 209 -1.00 29.34 9.02
N LEU A 210 -0.56 29.72 10.22
CA LEU A 210 -1.19 29.32 11.49
C LEU A 210 -2.66 29.70 11.61
N ASP A 211 -3.07 30.86 11.11
CA ASP A 211 -4.45 31.35 11.15
C ASP A 211 -5.39 30.53 10.26
N GLN A 212 -4.86 29.86 9.23
CA GLN A 212 -5.62 28.96 8.37
C GLN A 212 -5.84 27.58 9.01
N LEU A 213 -5.06 27.21 10.03
CA LEU A 213 -5.15 25.94 10.74
C LEU A 213 -6.22 26.00 11.85
N THR A 214 -7.45 25.66 11.48
CA THR A 214 -8.64 25.69 12.34
C THR A 214 -9.29 24.30 12.48
N PRO A 215 -10.17 24.07 13.48
CA PRO A 215 -10.96 22.83 13.55
C PRO A 215 -11.80 22.57 12.29
N GLN A 216 -12.29 23.64 11.64
CA GLN A 216 -13.00 23.52 10.37
C GLN A 216 -12.08 23.02 9.26
N TRP A 217 -10.85 23.53 9.18
CA TRP A 217 -9.84 23.03 8.25
C TRP A 217 -9.58 21.55 8.47
N ALA A 218 -9.36 21.09 9.70
CA ALA A 218 -9.08 19.68 9.97
C ALA A 218 -10.22 18.75 9.50
N ARG A 219 -11.47 19.17 9.72
CA ARG A 219 -12.64 18.47 9.18
C ARG A 219 -12.60 18.41 7.66
N GLN A 220 -12.32 19.52 6.99
CA GLN A 220 -12.25 19.61 5.53
C GLN A 220 -11.12 18.76 4.98
N ALA A 221 -9.90 18.87 5.52
CA ALA A 221 -8.72 18.12 5.10
C ALA A 221 -8.94 16.60 5.19
N LEU A 222 -9.53 16.12 6.29
CA LEU A 222 -9.88 14.70 6.43
C LEU A 222 -10.92 14.26 5.38
N THR A 223 -11.88 15.11 5.02
CA THR A 223 -12.90 14.80 4.01
C THR A 223 -12.46 15.01 2.56
N ALA A 224 -11.37 15.74 2.32
CA ALA A 224 -10.82 16.07 1.01
C ALA A 224 -10.11 14.90 0.32
N THR A 225 -10.29 13.68 0.84
CA THR A 225 -9.76 12.44 0.26
C THR A 225 -10.38 12.07 -1.10
N LYS A 226 -11.43 12.77 -1.54
CA LYS A 226 -12.41 12.30 -2.56
C LYS A 226 -12.25 12.87 -3.97
N SER A 227 -11.41 13.87 -4.18
CA SER A 227 -11.30 14.56 -5.48
C SER A 227 -9.88 15.04 -5.76
N SER A 228 -9.45 14.90 -7.02
CA SER A 228 -8.35 15.71 -7.55
C SER A 228 -8.90 17.08 -7.93
N ASP A 229 -8.04 18.11 -7.94
CA ASP A 229 -8.36 19.34 -8.65
C ASP A 229 -8.35 19.11 -10.18
N ASP A 230 -8.71 20.15 -10.94
CA ASP A 230 -8.79 20.12 -12.40
C ASP A 230 -7.45 19.76 -13.07
N GLU A 231 -6.34 19.93 -12.35
CA GLU A 231 -4.99 19.61 -12.81
C GLU A 231 -4.51 18.24 -12.32
N GLY A 232 -5.39 17.46 -11.68
CA GLY A 232 -5.10 16.13 -11.18
C GLY A 232 -4.34 16.09 -9.85
N ARG A 233 -4.04 17.24 -9.24
CA ARG A 233 -3.29 17.35 -7.98
C ARG A 233 -4.22 17.06 -6.80
N ARG A 234 -3.64 16.61 -5.69
CA ARG A 234 -4.38 16.30 -4.45
C ARG A 234 -3.61 16.83 -3.25
N LYS A 235 -4.25 17.69 -2.45
CA LYS A 235 -3.70 18.13 -1.14
C LYS A 235 -3.78 17.02 -0.08
N THR A 236 -4.69 16.08 -0.27
CA THR A 236 -4.82 14.89 0.59
C THR A 236 -4.64 13.65 -0.27
N PHE A 237 -3.57 12.91 -0.02
CA PHE A 237 -3.21 11.72 -0.80
C PHE A 237 -3.34 10.46 0.06
N ILE A 238 -3.86 9.39 -0.54
CA ILE A 238 -3.99 8.09 0.12
C ILE A 238 -2.96 7.13 -0.48
N TYR A 239 -2.04 6.67 0.37
CA TYR A 239 -1.20 5.52 0.08
C TYR A 239 -1.90 4.28 0.62
N LEU A 240 -2.26 3.37 -0.28
CA LEU A 240 -2.84 2.09 0.07
C LEU A 240 -1.93 0.99 -0.46
N ASN A 241 -1.57 0.06 0.42
CA ASN A 241 -0.86 -1.15 0.02
C ASN A 241 -1.76 -2.02 -0.87
N ASP A 242 -1.24 -2.55 -1.96
CA ASP A 242 -1.97 -3.41 -2.89
C ASP A 242 -2.62 -4.63 -2.20
N LEU A 243 -2.03 -5.16 -1.12
CA LEU A 243 -2.60 -6.24 -0.31
C LEU A 243 -3.95 -5.87 0.34
N LEU A 244 -4.28 -4.58 0.44
CA LEU A 244 -5.55 -4.09 0.95
C LEU A 244 -6.58 -3.82 -0.16
N TYR A 245 -6.21 -3.90 -1.44
CA TYR A 245 -7.19 -3.69 -2.53
C TYR A 245 -8.37 -4.66 -2.46
N PRO A 246 -8.17 -5.97 -2.21
CA PRO A 246 -9.29 -6.90 -2.05
C PRO A 246 -10.31 -6.50 -0.98
N LEU A 247 -9.87 -5.76 0.04
CA LEU A 247 -10.72 -5.29 1.13
C LEU A 247 -11.53 -4.04 0.74
N TYR A 248 -10.92 -3.12 -0.02
CA TYR A 248 -11.47 -1.78 -0.22
C TYR A 248 -12.06 -1.54 -1.61
N VAL A 249 -11.83 -2.43 -2.58
CA VAL A 249 -12.41 -2.28 -3.93
C VAL A 249 -13.92 -2.43 -3.90
N GLN A 250 -14.62 -1.45 -4.47
CA GLN A 250 -16.08 -1.42 -4.51
C GLN A 250 -16.58 -2.07 -5.80
N LEU A 251 -16.56 -3.40 -5.83
CA LEU A 251 -17.09 -4.15 -6.96
C LEU A 251 -18.64 -4.14 -6.94
N PRO A 252 -19.30 -4.06 -8.10
CA PRO A 252 -20.75 -4.16 -8.20
C PRO A 252 -21.23 -5.53 -7.75
N SER A 253 -22.46 -5.58 -7.25
CA SER A 253 -23.10 -6.82 -6.82
C SER A 253 -23.14 -7.88 -7.94
N THR A 254 -23.20 -7.46 -9.20
CA THR A 254 -23.15 -8.36 -10.38
C THR A 254 -21.87 -9.18 -10.50
N LEU A 255 -20.78 -8.75 -9.85
CA LEU A 255 -19.50 -9.48 -9.80
C LEU A 255 -19.30 -10.28 -8.51
N ILE A 256 -20.11 -10.03 -7.49
CA ILE A 256 -20.01 -10.67 -6.18
C ILE A 256 -21.37 -11.33 -5.85
N GLU A 257 -21.66 -12.48 -6.48
CA GLU A 257 -22.92 -13.22 -6.30
C GLU A 257 -22.67 -14.62 -5.73
N GLY A 258 -23.50 -15.05 -4.78
CA GLY A 258 -23.42 -16.39 -4.20
C GLY A 258 -22.02 -16.73 -3.67
N ASP A 259 -21.43 -17.80 -4.19
CA ASP A 259 -20.10 -18.28 -3.80
C ASP A 259 -18.93 -17.41 -4.30
N ASP A 260 -19.17 -16.45 -5.21
CA ASP A 260 -18.15 -15.51 -5.70
C ASP A 260 -17.72 -14.50 -4.62
N PHE A 261 -18.46 -14.46 -3.51
CA PHE A 261 -18.13 -13.68 -2.32
C PHE A 261 -16.78 -14.08 -1.71
N ARG A 262 -16.34 -15.30 -1.96
CA ARG A 262 -15.14 -15.88 -1.40
C ARG A 262 -13.94 -15.70 -2.32
N HIS A 263 -12.85 -15.18 -1.77
CA HIS A 263 -11.61 -14.89 -2.50
C HIS A 263 -10.39 -15.57 -1.87
N GLN A 264 -9.24 -15.47 -2.53
CA GLN A 264 -8.05 -16.20 -2.09
C GLN A 264 -6.75 -15.42 -2.33
N PHE A 265 -5.92 -15.34 -1.30
CA PHE A 265 -4.51 -14.96 -1.42
C PHE A 265 -3.66 -16.22 -1.62
N ILE A 266 -2.67 -16.12 -2.50
CA ILE A 266 -1.74 -17.19 -2.87
C ILE A 266 -0.34 -16.72 -2.49
N VAL A 267 0.27 -17.35 -1.50
CA VAL A 267 1.52 -16.87 -0.90
C VAL A 267 2.65 -17.85 -1.22
N PHE A 268 3.67 -17.34 -1.91
CA PHE A 268 4.93 -18.04 -2.19
C PHE A 268 6.05 -17.45 -1.35
N ALA A 269 6.71 -18.30 -0.57
CA ALA A 269 7.84 -17.99 0.30
C ALA A 269 8.52 -19.29 0.72
N ALA A 270 9.66 -19.19 1.42
CA ALA A 270 10.32 -20.33 2.03
C ALA A 270 9.37 -21.11 2.98
N ASP A 271 9.53 -22.43 3.05
CA ASP A 271 8.63 -23.34 3.78
C ASP A 271 8.38 -22.94 5.24
N GLU A 272 9.46 -22.60 5.96
CA GLU A 272 9.35 -22.14 7.36
C GLU A 272 8.53 -20.85 7.49
N HIS A 273 8.59 -19.99 6.47
CA HIS A 273 7.84 -18.76 6.43
C HIS A 273 6.35 -19.04 6.21
N LEU A 274 6.01 -19.92 5.27
CA LEU A 274 4.62 -20.32 5.00
C LEU A 274 3.95 -20.89 6.26
N GLU A 275 4.62 -21.78 6.98
CA GLU A 275 4.06 -22.35 8.22
C GLU A 275 3.91 -21.30 9.33
N ARG A 276 4.85 -20.36 9.44
CA ARG A 276 4.80 -19.26 10.42
C ARG A 276 3.64 -18.31 10.16
N VAL A 277 3.43 -17.92 8.89
CA VAL A 277 2.29 -17.08 8.48
C VAL A 277 0.99 -17.80 8.77
N LYS A 278 0.87 -19.06 8.33
CA LYS A 278 -0.32 -19.90 8.58
C LYS A 278 -0.64 -19.99 10.07
N ALA A 279 0.35 -20.32 10.91
CA ALA A 279 0.15 -20.44 12.35
C ALA A 279 -0.23 -19.12 13.02
N THR A 280 0.32 -18.00 12.55
CA THR A 280 0.00 -16.67 13.08
C THR A 280 -1.42 -16.26 12.69
N LEU A 281 -1.79 -16.44 11.42
CA LEU A 281 -3.14 -16.14 10.93
C LEU A 281 -4.21 -17.00 11.59
N ALA A 282 -3.91 -18.28 11.90
CA ALA A 282 -4.84 -19.13 12.65
C ALA A 282 -5.14 -18.56 14.05
N LYS A 283 -4.10 -18.04 14.74
CA LYS A 283 -4.27 -17.38 16.05
C LYS A 283 -5.05 -16.07 15.94
N VAL A 284 -4.78 -15.27 14.91
CA VAL A 284 -5.53 -14.03 14.64
C VAL A 284 -7.00 -14.33 14.37
N SER A 285 -7.29 -15.30 13.48
CA SER A 285 -8.65 -15.73 13.16
C SER A 285 -9.41 -16.13 14.42
N LEU A 286 -8.80 -16.96 15.27
CA LEU A 286 -9.38 -17.37 16.55
C LEU A 286 -9.65 -16.17 17.48
N ALA A 287 -8.68 -15.25 17.61
CA ALA A 287 -8.83 -14.07 18.46
C ALA A 287 -9.93 -13.11 17.96
N LEU A 288 -10.22 -13.11 16.67
CA LEU A 288 -11.31 -12.34 16.06
C LEU A 288 -12.65 -13.08 16.06
N GLY A 289 -12.71 -14.32 16.58
CA GLY A 289 -13.92 -15.14 16.55
C GLY A 289 -14.27 -15.65 15.15
N LEU A 290 -13.35 -15.59 14.19
CA LEU A 290 -13.53 -16.11 12.84
C LEU A 290 -13.13 -17.60 12.83
N GLN A 291 -14.08 -18.47 12.54
CA GLN A 291 -13.87 -19.92 12.47
C GLN A 291 -14.02 -20.45 11.04
N SER A 292 -13.62 -21.71 10.83
CA SER A 292 -13.98 -22.44 9.62
C SER A 292 -15.52 -22.55 9.52
N PRO A 293 -16.13 -22.36 8.33
CA PRO A 293 -15.48 -22.24 7.05
C PRO A 293 -15.15 -20.80 6.65
N THR A 294 -15.31 -19.76 7.47
CA THR A 294 -15.11 -18.35 7.08
C THR A 294 -13.66 -18.04 6.67
N VAL A 295 -12.69 -18.60 7.39
CA VAL A 295 -11.25 -18.49 7.05
C VAL A 295 -10.67 -19.89 6.92
N LEU A 296 -10.05 -20.18 5.78
CA LEU A 296 -9.36 -21.43 5.50
C LEU A 296 -7.90 -21.16 5.14
N LEU A 297 -7.00 -21.84 5.84
CA LEU A 297 -5.56 -21.71 5.69
C LEU A 297 -4.98 -23.07 5.28
N GLY A 298 -4.63 -23.21 4.00
CA GLY A 298 -4.20 -24.50 3.42
C GLY A 298 -2.84 -24.39 2.74
N ILE A 299 -1.96 -25.35 2.97
CA ILE A 299 -0.74 -25.48 2.17
C ILE A 299 -1.03 -26.43 1.01
N VAL A 300 -0.80 -25.96 -0.21
CA VAL A 300 -0.73 -26.84 -1.39
C VAL A 300 0.70 -27.34 -1.51
N ASN A 301 0.86 -28.66 -1.62
CA ASN A 301 2.17 -29.30 -1.70
C ASN A 301 2.25 -30.17 -2.96
N GLY A 302 3.13 -29.81 -3.88
CA GLY A 302 3.33 -30.42 -5.20
C GLY A 302 3.94 -31.82 -5.19
N LYS A 303 3.58 -32.68 -4.23
CA LYS A 303 4.09 -34.05 -4.11
C LYS A 303 3.58 -35.01 -5.20
N SER A 304 2.46 -34.69 -5.84
CA SER A 304 1.89 -35.46 -6.94
C SER A 304 1.85 -34.62 -8.21
N ALA A 305 1.78 -35.24 -9.39
CA ALA A 305 1.69 -34.53 -10.67
C ALA A 305 0.51 -33.54 -10.71
N SER A 306 -0.65 -33.94 -10.17
CA SER A 306 -1.82 -33.07 -10.07
C SER A 306 -1.58 -31.88 -9.13
N ALA A 307 -0.97 -32.11 -7.96
CA ALA A 307 -0.69 -31.04 -7.01
C ALA A 307 0.41 -30.10 -7.51
N ALA A 308 1.44 -30.62 -8.20
CA ALA A 308 2.49 -29.83 -8.84
C ALA A 308 1.89 -28.92 -9.92
N LYS A 309 0.97 -29.45 -10.75
CA LYS A 309 0.23 -28.63 -11.72
C LYS A 309 -0.62 -27.56 -11.04
N GLN A 310 -1.25 -27.87 -9.91
CA GLN A 310 -1.98 -26.87 -9.13
C GLN A 310 -1.06 -25.75 -8.62
N VAL A 311 0.11 -26.09 -8.06
CA VAL A 311 1.11 -25.11 -7.62
C VAL A 311 1.54 -24.24 -8.80
N ALA A 312 1.82 -24.83 -9.96
CA ALA A 312 2.20 -24.09 -11.15
C ALA A 312 1.12 -23.10 -11.61
N ASN A 313 -0.13 -23.55 -11.72
CA ASN A 313 -1.25 -22.69 -12.11
C ASN A 313 -1.47 -21.52 -11.12
N LEU A 314 -1.24 -21.77 -9.81
CA LEU A 314 -1.30 -20.72 -8.78
C LEU A 314 -0.11 -19.77 -8.87
N GLY A 315 1.06 -20.30 -9.21
CA GLY A 315 2.28 -19.54 -9.46
C GLY A 315 2.14 -18.56 -10.62
N ASP A 316 1.51 -19.00 -11.72
CA ASP A 316 1.30 -18.15 -12.90
C ASP A 316 0.39 -16.94 -12.61
N ILE A 317 -0.43 -17.00 -11.54
CA ILE A 317 -1.20 -15.85 -11.04
C ILE A 317 -0.30 -14.91 -10.24
N ALA A 318 0.58 -15.48 -9.41
CA ALA A 318 1.55 -14.72 -8.63
C ALA A 318 2.64 -14.09 -9.52
N GLY A 319 2.81 -14.57 -10.77
CA GLY A 319 3.63 -14.00 -11.84
C GLY A 319 4.93 -14.79 -12.13
N PRO A 320 5.69 -14.44 -13.17
CA PRO A 320 6.58 -15.36 -13.89
C PRO A 320 7.78 -15.90 -13.09
N ASP A 321 8.19 -15.20 -12.04
CA ASP A 321 9.32 -15.52 -11.17
C ASP A 321 8.91 -16.28 -9.90
N TRP A 322 7.66 -16.75 -9.80
CA TRP A 322 7.16 -17.46 -8.61
C TRP A 322 8.02 -18.66 -8.20
N ARG A 323 8.64 -19.35 -9.16
CA ARG A 323 9.52 -20.51 -8.93
C ARG A 323 10.77 -20.14 -8.13
N GLU A 324 11.25 -18.91 -8.24
CA GLU A 324 12.41 -18.42 -7.47
C GLU A 324 12.11 -18.40 -5.96
N PHE A 325 10.83 -18.34 -5.58
CA PHE A 325 10.41 -18.26 -4.19
C PHE A 325 10.05 -19.61 -3.59
N ASN A 326 9.25 -20.41 -4.30
CA ASN A 326 8.93 -21.79 -3.91
C ASN A 326 8.24 -22.54 -5.05
N GLU A 327 8.98 -23.39 -5.76
CA GLU A 327 8.41 -24.16 -6.87
C GLU A 327 7.53 -25.35 -6.43
N HIS A 328 7.57 -25.72 -5.15
CA HIS A 328 6.94 -26.93 -4.64
C HIS A 328 5.69 -26.67 -3.79
N ARG A 329 5.61 -25.51 -3.13
CA ARG A 329 4.58 -25.24 -2.12
C ARG A 329 4.13 -23.78 -2.15
N CYS A 330 2.85 -23.58 -1.84
CA CYS A 330 2.30 -22.26 -1.54
C CYS A 330 1.26 -22.34 -0.42
N LEU A 331 1.06 -21.22 0.28
CA LEU A 331 -0.02 -21.06 1.24
C LEU A 331 -1.22 -20.39 0.55
N MET A 332 -2.37 -21.04 0.62
CA MET A 332 -3.66 -20.48 0.24
C MET A 332 -4.36 -19.94 1.48
N ILE A 333 -4.70 -18.66 1.46
CA ILE A 333 -5.52 -17.99 2.48
C ILE A 333 -6.87 -17.68 1.82
N THR A 334 -7.90 -18.44 2.18
CA THR A 334 -9.22 -18.35 1.56
C THR A 334 -10.24 -17.84 2.55
N LEU A 335 -10.88 -16.72 2.25
CA LEU A 335 -11.81 -16.07 3.17
C LEU A 335 -12.95 -15.37 2.44
N ASP A 336 -13.99 -15.10 3.19
CA ASP A 336 -15.11 -14.29 2.79
C ASP A 336 -14.73 -12.80 2.84
N ARG A 337 -15.23 -12.00 1.90
CA ARG A 337 -15.17 -10.54 2.02
C ARG A 337 -15.98 -10.05 3.23
N PRO A 338 -15.81 -8.80 3.69
CA PRO A 338 -16.76 -8.24 4.66
C PRO A 338 -18.17 -8.16 4.05
N ARG A 339 -19.17 -8.77 4.69
CA ARG A 339 -20.56 -8.80 4.17
C ARG A 339 -21.28 -7.46 4.30
N THR A 340 -20.89 -6.69 5.30
CA THR A 340 -21.43 -5.37 5.57
C THR A 340 -20.30 -4.42 5.94
N PRO A 341 -20.51 -3.09 5.81
CA PRO A 341 -19.55 -2.09 6.27
C PRO A 341 -19.25 -2.14 7.78
N GLN A 342 -20.01 -2.92 8.55
CA GLN A 342 -19.89 -3.07 10.00
C GLN A 342 -19.27 -4.41 10.41
N ASP A 343 -18.89 -5.26 9.46
CA ASP A 343 -18.22 -6.54 9.72
C ASP A 343 -16.75 -6.32 10.13
N VAL A 344 -16.59 -5.82 11.35
CA VAL A 344 -15.30 -5.49 11.95
C VAL A 344 -14.37 -6.72 11.99
N PRO A 345 -14.79 -7.92 12.45
CA PRO A 345 -13.89 -9.07 12.48
C PRO A 345 -13.28 -9.42 11.12
N SER A 346 -14.10 -9.49 10.06
CA SER A 346 -13.59 -9.76 8.70
C SER A 346 -12.67 -8.64 8.23
N HIS A 347 -13.00 -7.38 8.51
CA HIS A 347 -12.15 -6.24 8.16
C HIS A 347 -10.77 -6.32 8.83
N LEU A 348 -10.73 -6.57 10.14
CA LEU A 348 -9.49 -6.68 10.90
C LEU A 348 -8.64 -7.88 10.44
N MET A 349 -9.27 -8.98 10.01
CA MET A 349 -8.56 -10.13 9.44
C MET A 349 -7.82 -9.75 8.15
N HIS A 350 -8.44 -8.97 7.26
CA HIS A 350 -7.78 -8.52 6.04
C HIS A 350 -6.61 -7.57 6.31
N ILE A 351 -6.77 -6.64 7.27
CA ILE A 351 -5.66 -5.78 7.71
C ILE A 351 -4.52 -6.63 8.29
N ALA A 352 -4.83 -7.64 9.10
CA ALA A 352 -3.82 -8.54 9.65
C ALA A 352 -3.08 -9.34 8.56
N ILE A 353 -3.79 -9.83 7.54
CA ILE A 353 -3.18 -10.47 6.37
C ILE A 353 -2.24 -9.50 5.67
N ALA A 354 -2.69 -8.29 5.36
CA ALA A 354 -1.87 -7.29 4.69
C ALA A 354 -0.64 -6.90 5.52
N ALA A 355 -0.79 -6.66 6.82
CA ALA A 355 0.32 -6.32 7.70
C ALA A 355 1.36 -7.46 7.83
N LEU A 356 0.90 -8.70 7.88
CA LEU A 356 1.80 -9.87 7.93
C LEU A 356 2.53 -10.07 6.60
N LEU A 357 1.83 -9.96 5.46
CA LEU A 357 2.39 -10.24 4.14
C LEU A 357 3.24 -9.08 3.58
N ALA A 358 2.80 -7.82 3.73
CA ALA A 358 3.54 -6.63 3.27
C ALA A 358 4.86 -6.46 4.01
N GLY A 359 4.86 -6.82 5.30
CA GLY A 359 5.97 -6.58 6.19
C GLY A 359 6.91 -7.78 6.31
N LYS A 360 6.77 -8.50 7.44
CA LYS A 360 7.63 -9.65 7.79
C LYS A 360 7.49 -10.83 6.82
N GLY A 361 6.45 -10.79 5.97
CA GLY A 361 6.06 -11.82 5.01
C GLY A 361 7.17 -12.20 4.03
N ASN A 362 7.92 -11.20 3.55
CA ASN A 362 8.91 -11.38 2.49
C ASN A 362 8.44 -12.37 1.40
N ALA A 363 7.19 -12.22 0.99
CA ALA A 363 6.47 -13.21 0.20
C ALA A 363 5.98 -12.60 -1.11
N LEU A 364 6.03 -13.41 -2.16
CA LEU A 364 5.33 -13.11 -3.40
C LEU A 364 3.86 -13.49 -3.19
N VAL A 365 2.96 -12.55 -3.44
CA VAL A 365 1.53 -12.75 -3.17
C VAL A 365 0.71 -12.55 -4.44
N GLY A 366 0.15 -13.66 -4.92
CA GLY A 366 -0.91 -13.68 -5.92
C GLY A 366 -2.30 -13.57 -5.26
N TYR A 367 -3.31 -13.29 -6.07
CA TYR A 367 -4.68 -13.11 -5.62
C TYR A 367 -5.70 -13.58 -6.66
N LYS A 368 -6.68 -14.33 -6.21
CA LYS A 368 -7.86 -14.71 -6.98
C LYS A 368 -9.05 -13.90 -6.48
N ASN A 369 -9.67 -13.16 -7.40
CA ASN A 369 -10.86 -12.37 -7.09
C ASN A 369 -12.03 -13.25 -6.64
N ARG A 370 -12.14 -14.48 -7.11
CA ARG A 370 -13.18 -15.41 -6.67
C ARG A 370 -12.68 -16.85 -6.75
N LEU A 371 -13.35 -17.75 -6.05
CA LEU A 371 -13.08 -19.18 -6.23
C LEU A 371 -13.41 -19.62 -7.67
N GLY A 372 -12.62 -20.57 -8.17
CA GLY A 372 -12.82 -21.13 -9.51
C GLY A 372 -12.41 -20.22 -10.69
N ILE A 373 -11.99 -18.97 -10.47
CA ILE A 373 -11.47 -18.13 -11.57
C ILE A 373 -10.23 -18.79 -12.22
N ILE A 374 -10.17 -18.73 -13.56
CA ILE A 374 -9.10 -19.28 -14.39
C ILE A 374 -8.26 -18.11 -14.93
N ASN A 375 -6.94 -18.27 -14.95
CA ASN A 375 -6.01 -17.28 -15.47
C ASN A 375 -5.80 -17.48 -16.97
N ASP A 376 -6.83 -17.15 -17.76
CA ASP A 376 -6.81 -17.34 -19.22
C ASP A 376 -5.90 -16.33 -19.95
N HIS A 377 -5.52 -15.25 -19.26
CA HIS A 377 -4.69 -14.15 -19.76
C HIS A 377 -3.48 -13.90 -18.85
N PRO A 378 -2.54 -14.85 -18.69
CA PRO A 378 -1.42 -14.73 -17.75
C PRO A 378 -0.51 -13.51 -17.99
N GLU A 379 -0.53 -12.94 -19.20
CA GLU A 379 0.17 -11.71 -19.60
C GLU A 379 -0.41 -10.44 -18.97
N GLU A 380 -1.66 -10.47 -18.53
CA GLU A 380 -2.36 -9.34 -17.92
C GLU A 380 -2.12 -9.28 -16.41
N ASP A 381 -1.77 -8.11 -15.89
CA ASP A 381 -1.50 -7.89 -14.46
C ASP A 381 -2.78 -7.79 -13.60
N VAL A 382 -3.93 -7.62 -14.25
CA VAL A 382 -5.25 -7.38 -13.63
C VAL A 382 -6.24 -8.42 -14.13
N TRP A 383 -7.18 -8.79 -13.27
CA TRP A 383 -8.30 -9.65 -13.66
C TRP A 383 -9.25 -8.90 -14.61
N ASN A 384 -9.43 -9.46 -15.81
CA ASN A 384 -10.45 -9.05 -16.77
C ASN A 384 -11.51 -10.16 -16.82
N GLU A 385 -12.73 -9.86 -16.40
CA GLU A 385 -13.81 -10.84 -16.24
C GLU A 385 -15.01 -10.47 -17.11
N TYR A 386 -15.48 -11.38 -17.97
CA TYR A 386 -16.72 -11.18 -18.71
C TYR A 386 -17.92 -11.69 -17.91
N ARG A 387 -18.79 -10.79 -17.45
CA ARG A 387 -20.00 -11.13 -16.70
C ARG A 387 -21.19 -10.34 -17.20
N ARG A 388 -22.33 -11.02 -17.34
CA ARG A 388 -23.63 -10.43 -17.73
C ARG A 388 -23.55 -9.53 -18.97
N GLY A 389 -22.72 -9.90 -19.95
CA GLY A 389 -22.60 -9.16 -21.21
C GLY A 389 -21.48 -8.11 -21.25
N THR A 390 -20.78 -7.86 -20.14
CA THR A 390 -19.80 -6.78 -20.01
C THR A 390 -18.46 -7.29 -19.50
N TRP A 391 -17.37 -6.72 -20.03
CA TRP A 391 -16.02 -6.94 -19.52
C TRP A 391 -15.74 -6.05 -18.31
N HIS A 392 -15.12 -6.63 -17.28
CA HIS A 392 -14.83 -5.95 -16.04
C HIS A 392 -13.37 -6.06 -15.67
N ARG A 393 -12.74 -4.91 -15.42
CA ARG A 393 -11.35 -4.82 -14.96
C ARG A 393 -11.32 -4.63 -13.45
N THR A 394 -11.14 -5.72 -12.71
CA THR A 394 -11.49 -5.76 -11.28
C THR A 394 -10.33 -5.39 -10.37
N VAL A 395 -9.36 -6.28 -10.18
CA VAL A 395 -8.27 -6.12 -9.20
C VAL A 395 -6.98 -6.81 -9.68
N PRO A 396 -5.82 -6.42 -9.16
CA PRO A 396 -4.55 -7.03 -9.56
C PRO A 396 -4.45 -8.52 -9.24
N LYS A 397 -3.74 -9.26 -10.09
CA LYS A 397 -3.40 -10.67 -9.86
C LYS A 397 -2.26 -10.83 -8.88
N ARG A 398 -1.27 -9.94 -8.93
CA ARG A 398 -0.15 -9.84 -7.99
C ARG A 398 -0.37 -8.66 -7.06
N LEU A 399 -0.38 -8.92 -5.74
CA LEU A 399 -0.59 -7.92 -4.69
C LEU A 399 0.68 -7.54 -3.95
N ALA A 400 1.69 -8.40 -3.90
CA ALA A 400 2.94 -8.08 -3.24
C ALA A 400 4.13 -8.82 -3.84
N GLU A 401 5.29 -8.18 -3.70
CA GLU A 401 6.62 -8.71 -3.93
C GLU A 401 7.37 -8.76 -2.59
N PRO A 402 8.32 -9.70 -2.41
CA PRO A 402 9.16 -9.73 -1.22
C PRO A 402 9.90 -8.42 -1.00
N PHE A 403 9.59 -7.76 0.10
CA PHE A 403 10.15 -6.44 0.42
C PHE A 403 11.69 -6.46 0.55
N GLN A 404 12.31 -7.59 0.93
CA GLN A 404 13.78 -7.66 0.96
C GLN A 404 14.41 -7.58 -0.43
N ARG A 405 13.73 -8.09 -1.47
CA ARG A 405 14.18 -7.92 -2.85
C ARG A 405 14.15 -6.45 -3.25
N TYR A 406 13.15 -5.71 -2.76
CA TYR A 406 13.06 -4.27 -2.91
C TYR A 406 14.27 -3.53 -2.34
N LEU A 407 14.62 -3.84 -1.08
CA LEU A 407 15.81 -3.25 -0.45
C LEU A 407 17.11 -3.65 -1.15
N ALA A 408 17.25 -4.91 -1.55
CA ALA A 408 18.46 -5.41 -2.20
C ALA A 408 18.74 -4.70 -3.53
N VAL A 409 17.71 -4.47 -4.34
CA VAL A 409 17.85 -3.74 -5.61
C VAL A 409 18.18 -2.27 -5.36
N ILE A 410 17.56 -1.63 -4.36
CA ILE A 410 17.89 -0.24 -4.01
C ILE A 410 19.33 -0.13 -3.51
N ASP A 411 19.78 -1.04 -2.64
CA ASP A 411 21.16 -1.10 -2.16
C ASP A 411 22.14 -1.24 -3.34
N GLN A 412 21.83 -2.11 -4.29
CA GLN A 412 22.63 -2.28 -5.51
C GLN A 412 22.67 -1.00 -6.35
N LEU A 413 21.53 -0.34 -6.56
CA LEU A 413 21.45 0.90 -7.32
C LEU A 413 22.18 2.08 -6.65
N HIS A 414 22.26 2.10 -5.32
CA HIS A 414 23.05 3.10 -4.58
C HIS A 414 24.55 2.82 -4.61
N SER A 415 24.96 1.57 -4.86
CA SER A 415 26.38 1.20 -4.97
C SER A 415 27.03 1.56 -6.32
N GLN A 416 26.21 1.88 -7.33
CA GLN A 416 26.61 2.32 -8.68
C GLN A 416 26.67 3.86 -8.76
#